data_AF-A0A7L2V0G3-F1
#
_entry.id   AF-A0A7L2V0G3-F1
#
_cell.length_a   1.000
_cell.length_b   1.000
_cell.length_c   1.000
_cell.angle_alpha   90.00
_cell.angle_beta   90.00
_cell.angle_gamma   90.00
#
_symmetry.space_group_name_H-M   'P 1'
#
loop_
_entity.id
_entity.type
_entity.pdbx_description
1 polymer ?
#
loop_
_entity_poly.entity_id
_entity_poly.type
_entity_poly.pdbx_seq_one_letter_code
_entity_poly.pdbx_strand_id
1 'polypeptide(L)'
;MDAAGSDVEDECDEYADQCQSGFITTQGGKLLCRKIIHLIHNNNVKSQVTKVLNECELRMYESVAFPAIGTGKAGQSPAKIADDMLDAIVEFTRKRSVQHLKKIKIVIFQTHMLKDFYESMKRTEDTDLPRTDSWMSVLKSFFWGKPQPTEKKKPVTLEKKVYLATFQICGESQEKVDEAESWITNLILKEQFENSISDDLIENFDENQIDALADLQRRKHVTIQLESKLSPPRIKISGVSRDVFFVSVEVQKMIQKIKATEEEQSKAELVYNLVEWRYAVCNNSFVAFDKLTNMQLEDAKIAKKAHFTVKINKNNYKVNLNTLQANDDQGNTINIQRVPKNEGKL
;
A
#
# COMPACT_ATOMS: atom_id res chain seq x y z
N MET A 1 2.79 16.23 -45.60
CA MET A 1 1.86 15.38 -46.34
C MET A 1 2.60 14.54 -47.36
N ASP A 2 3.53 15.13 -48.10
CA ASP A 2 4.35 14.48 -49.15
C ASP A 2 4.96 13.12 -48.74
N ALA A 3 5.54 13.03 -47.54
CA ALA A 3 6.16 11.80 -47.04
C ALA A 3 5.15 10.72 -46.59
N ALA A 4 3.91 11.11 -46.27
CA ALA A 4 2.85 10.17 -45.88
C ALA A 4 2.15 9.56 -47.09
N GLY A 5 2.05 10.30 -48.20
CA GLY A 5 1.41 9.87 -49.46
C GLY A 5 -0.01 10.40 -49.62
N SER A 6 -0.53 10.29 -50.85
CA SER A 6 -1.84 10.83 -51.26
C SER A 6 -3.02 10.25 -50.48
N ASP A 7 -2.97 8.97 -50.10
CA ASP A 7 -4.07 8.33 -49.37
C ASP A 7 -4.36 9.03 -48.02
N VAL A 8 -3.33 9.62 -47.40
CA VAL A 8 -3.48 10.40 -46.16
C VAL A 8 -4.07 11.78 -46.42
N GLU A 9 -3.82 12.36 -47.60
CA GLU A 9 -4.43 13.62 -48.02
C GLU A 9 -5.93 13.41 -48.28
N ASP A 10 -6.30 12.32 -48.96
CA ASP A 10 -7.69 11.95 -49.20
C ASP A 10 -8.46 11.70 -47.88
N GLU A 11 -7.88 10.99 -46.91
CA GLU A 11 -8.47 10.81 -45.57
C GLU A 11 -8.65 12.16 -44.85
N CYS A 12 -7.74 13.11 -45.03
CA CYS A 12 -7.87 14.43 -44.43
C CYS A 12 -9.04 15.22 -45.02
N ASP A 13 -9.21 15.17 -46.34
CA ASP A 13 -10.30 15.85 -47.03
C ASP A 13 -11.66 15.23 -46.68
N GLU A 14 -11.74 13.90 -46.55
CA GLU A 14 -12.95 13.20 -46.11
C GLU A 14 -13.35 13.56 -44.67
N TYR A 15 -12.38 13.69 -43.77
CA TYR A 15 -12.64 13.94 -42.34
C TYR A 15 -12.61 15.42 -41.95
N ALA A 16 -12.39 16.34 -42.91
CA ALA A 16 -12.30 17.77 -42.66
C ALA A 16 -13.55 18.31 -41.92
N ASP A 17 -14.73 17.81 -42.27
CA ASP A 17 -16.01 18.23 -41.68
C ASP A 17 -16.28 17.62 -40.28
N GLN A 18 -15.53 16.59 -39.88
CA GLN A 18 -15.70 15.89 -38.60
C GLN A 18 -14.90 16.53 -37.44
N CYS A 19 -14.31 17.70 -37.67
CA CYS A 19 -13.36 18.39 -36.79
C CYS A 19 -13.87 18.90 -35.42
N GLN A 20 -15.06 18.48 -34.96
CA GLN A 20 -15.64 18.95 -33.69
C GLN A 20 -14.78 18.62 -32.45
N SER A 21 -13.92 17.60 -32.53
CA SER A 21 -12.96 17.21 -31.47
C SER A 21 -11.70 18.11 -31.39
N GLY A 22 -11.42 18.89 -32.43
CA GLY A 22 -10.21 19.72 -32.56
C GLY A 22 -8.97 19.00 -33.10
N PHE A 23 -9.13 17.76 -33.57
CA PHE A 23 -8.11 17.01 -34.31
C PHE A 23 -8.78 15.97 -35.23
N ILE A 24 -8.07 15.52 -36.26
CA ILE A 24 -8.44 14.36 -37.08
C ILE A 24 -7.37 13.29 -36.98
N THR A 25 -7.76 12.02 -37.10
CA THR A 25 -6.84 10.88 -37.02
C THR A 25 -6.92 10.09 -38.31
N THR A 26 -5.81 10.03 -39.06
CA THR A 26 -5.69 9.25 -40.30
C THR A 26 -4.80 8.03 -40.11
N GLN A 27 -4.71 7.18 -41.13
CA GLN A 27 -3.64 6.18 -41.21
C GLN A 27 -2.25 6.82 -41.32
N GLY A 28 -1.21 6.01 -41.06
CA GLY A 28 0.19 6.42 -41.17
C GLY A 28 0.70 6.61 -42.60
N GLY A 29 0.01 6.05 -43.60
CA GLY A 29 0.48 6.00 -44.98
C GLY A 29 1.87 5.37 -45.07
N LYS A 30 2.80 6.05 -45.73
CA LYS A 30 4.20 5.64 -45.90
C LYS A 30 5.11 5.98 -44.71
N LEU A 31 4.59 6.64 -43.67
CA LEU A 31 5.36 6.94 -42.46
C LEU A 31 5.50 5.70 -41.57
N LEU A 32 6.58 5.65 -40.80
CA LEU A 32 6.83 4.59 -39.81
C LEU A 32 6.00 4.78 -38.54
N CYS A 33 4.69 4.91 -38.68
CA CYS A 33 3.74 5.06 -37.57
C CYS A 33 2.40 4.41 -37.92
N ARG A 34 1.61 4.04 -36.91
CA ARG A 34 0.29 3.42 -37.14
C ARG A 34 -0.77 4.43 -37.57
N LYS A 35 -0.72 5.63 -37.00
CA LYS A 35 -1.72 6.70 -37.16
C LYS A 35 -1.04 8.06 -37.15
N ILE A 36 -1.65 9.04 -37.80
CA ILE A 36 -1.28 10.45 -37.73
C ILE A 36 -2.44 11.22 -37.09
N ILE A 37 -2.14 12.00 -36.05
CA ILE A 37 -3.13 12.89 -35.43
C ILE A 37 -2.83 14.31 -35.91
N HIS A 38 -3.69 14.84 -36.77
CA HIS A 38 -3.56 16.18 -37.31
C HIS A 38 -4.33 17.15 -36.42
N LEU A 39 -3.61 18.08 -35.81
CA LEU A 39 -4.17 19.07 -34.92
C LEU A 39 -4.62 20.31 -35.71
N ILE A 40 -5.85 20.77 -35.46
CA ILE A 40 -6.26 22.09 -35.90
C ILE A 40 -5.51 23.11 -35.06
N HIS A 41 -4.90 24.10 -35.69
CA HIS A 41 -4.13 25.12 -34.98
C HIS A 41 -4.94 25.79 -33.87
N ASN A 42 -4.33 25.89 -32.68
CA ASN A 42 -4.85 26.57 -31.51
C ASN A 42 -3.67 27.21 -30.77
N ASN A 43 -3.87 28.40 -30.19
CA ASN A 43 -2.84 29.09 -29.40
C ASN A 43 -2.56 28.40 -28.06
N ASN A 44 -3.47 27.54 -27.59
CA ASN A 44 -3.29 26.75 -26.37
C ASN A 44 -2.65 25.39 -26.69
N VAL A 45 -1.32 25.39 -26.84
CA VAL A 45 -0.54 24.18 -27.16
C VAL A 45 -0.62 23.15 -26.04
N LYS A 46 -0.62 23.58 -24.77
CA LYS A 46 -0.82 22.69 -23.62
C LYS A 46 -2.10 21.86 -23.78
N SER A 47 -3.23 22.51 -24.10
CA SER A 47 -4.50 21.82 -24.35
C SER A 47 -4.43 20.85 -25.53
N GLN A 48 -3.78 21.24 -26.63
CA GLN A 48 -3.60 20.36 -27.78
C GLN A 48 -2.80 19.09 -27.43
N VAL A 49 -1.67 19.25 -26.74
CA VAL A 49 -0.85 18.12 -26.29
C VAL A 49 -1.65 17.23 -25.35
N THR A 50 -2.36 17.79 -24.36
CA THR A 50 -3.22 17.03 -23.45
C THR A 50 -4.28 16.22 -24.19
N LYS A 51 -4.92 16.77 -25.24
CA LYS A 51 -5.90 16.05 -26.05
C LYS A 51 -5.27 14.85 -26.75
N VAL A 52 -4.12 15.04 -27.40
CA VAL A 52 -3.41 13.94 -28.07
C VAL A 52 -3.01 12.85 -27.08
N LEU A 53 -2.45 13.23 -25.92
CA LEU A 53 -2.06 12.25 -24.90
C LEU A 53 -3.26 11.41 -24.41
N ASN A 54 -4.41 12.05 -24.15
CA ASN A 54 -5.62 11.34 -23.75
C ASN A 54 -6.18 10.45 -24.88
N GLU A 55 -6.13 10.90 -26.14
CA GLU A 55 -6.56 10.08 -27.29
C GLU A 55 -5.65 8.85 -27.45
N CYS A 56 -4.33 9.03 -27.36
CA CYS A 56 -3.39 7.91 -27.38
C CYS A 56 -3.67 6.89 -26.28
N GLU A 57 -3.95 7.35 -25.06
CA GLU A 57 -4.30 6.49 -23.94
C GLU A 57 -5.62 5.75 -24.18
N LEU A 58 -6.66 6.46 -24.63
CA LEU A 58 -7.98 5.90 -24.95
C LEU A 58 -7.89 4.82 -26.05
N ARG A 59 -7.01 5.03 -27.04
CA ARG A 59 -6.77 4.11 -28.15
C ARG A 59 -5.73 3.02 -27.81
N MET A 60 -5.23 2.99 -26.58
CA MET A 60 -4.23 2.04 -26.10
C MET A 60 -2.93 2.07 -26.92
N TYR A 61 -2.50 3.24 -27.38
CA TYR A 61 -1.22 3.41 -28.06
C TYR A 61 -0.07 3.47 -27.05
N GLU A 62 1.06 2.85 -27.40
CA GLU A 62 2.23 2.75 -26.52
C GLU A 62 3.22 3.90 -26.69
N SER A 63 3.18 4.60 -27.84
CA SER A 63 4.10 5.72 -28.10
C SER A 63 3.48 6.82 -28.95
N VAL A 64 3.97 8.05 -28.76
CA VAL A 64 3.61 9.23 -29.53
C VAL A 64 4.83 10.13 -29.75
N ALA A 65 4.91 10.75 -30.93
CA ALA A 65 5.92 11.74 -31.26
C ALA A 65 5.26 13.07 -31.65
N PHE A 66 5.74 14.16 -31.07
CA PHE A 66 5.29 15.52 -31.33
C PHE A 66 6.39 16.32 -32.02
N PRO A 67 6.07 17.21 -32.98
CA PRO A 67 6.97 18.31 -33.31
C PRO A 67 6.95 19.36 -32.18
N ALA A 68 7.83 20.36 -32.26
CA ALA A 68 7.65 21.60 -31.49
C ALA A 68 6.42 22.37 -32.00
N ILE A 69 5.23 22.04 -31.48
CA ILE A 69 3.95 22.51 -32.02
C ILE A 69 3.88 24.05 -31.93
N GLY A 70 3.63 24.70 -33.06
CA GLY A 70 3.41 26.15 -33.12
C GLY A 70 4.66 27.01 -33.35
N THR A 71 5.88 26.43 -33.35
CA THR A 71 7.12 27.19 -33.59
C THR A 71 7.42 27.46 -35.07
N GLY A 72 6.61 26.91 -35.98
CA GLY A 72 6.70 27.14 -37.42
C GLY A 72 5.91 28.39 -37.85
N LYS A 73 5.01 28.24 -38.83
CA LYS A 73 4.19 29.34 -39.40
C LYS A 73 3.37 30.11 -38.36
N ALA A 74 3.04 29.50 -37.22
CA ALA A 74 2.29 30.16 -36.15
C ALA A 74 3.16 31.13 -35.31
N GLY A 75 4.49 31.13 -35.47
CA GLY A 75 5.38 32.12 -34.86
C GLY A 75 5.45 32.12 -33.34
N GLN A 76 5.06 31.02 -32.67
CA GLN A 76 5.14 30.96 -31.21
C GLN A 76 6.59 30.79 -30.72
N SER A 77 6.90 31.40 -29.57
CA SER A 77 8.22 31.33 -28.94
C SER A 77 8.59 29.89 -28.58
N PRO A 78 9.79 29.39 -28.98
CA PRO A 78 10.25 28.05 -28.62
C PRO A 78 10.26 27.79 -27.11
N ALA A 79 10.67 28.78 -26.29
CA ALA A 79 10.66 28.68 -24.83
C ALA A 79 9.25 28.47 -24.26
N LYS A 80 8.27 29.26 -24.72
CA LYS A 80 6.87 29.10 -24.32
C LYS A 80 6.31 27.73 -24.75
N ILE A 81 6.62 27.30 -25.97
CA ILE A 81 6.17 25.99 -26.46
C ILE A 81 6.78 24.85 -25.66
N ALA A 82 8.06 24.94 -25.31
CA ALA A 82 8.71 23.95 -24.46
C ALA A 82 8.00 23.82 -23.11
N ASP A 83 7.73 24.94 -22.44
CA ASP A 83 7.03 24.95 -21.15
C ASP A 83 5.61 24.37 -21.30
N ASP A 84 4.81 24.81 -22.27
CA ASP A 84 3.44 24.34 -22.50
C ASP A 84 3.38 22.82 -22.78
N MET A 85 4.31 22.30 -23.59
CA MET A 85 4.36 20.88 -23.94
C MET A 85 4.78 20.02 -22.75
N LEU A 86 5.82 20.41 -22.00
CA LEU A 86 6.30 19.65 -20.84
C LEU A 86 5.28 19.68 -19.69
N ASP A 87 4.65 20.83 -19.45
CA ASP A 87 3.55 20.96 -18.48
C ASP A 87 2.41 19.99 -18.78
N ALA A 88 1.97 19.90 -20.04
CA ALA A 88 0.92 18.99 -20.46
C ALA A 88 1.30 17.52 -20.18
N ILE A 89 2.57 17.17 -20.40
CA ILE A 89 3.10 15.81 -20.16
C ILE A 89 3.16 15.53 -18.65
N VAL A 90 3.64 16.47 -17.83
CA VAL A 90 3.70 16.33 -16.37
C VAL A 90 2.29 16.17 -15.79
N GLU A 91 1.34 17.00 -16.22
CA GLU A 91 -0.06 16.89 -15.77
C GLU A 91 -0.72 15.58 -16.22
N PHE A 92 -0.44 15.13 -17.44
CA PHE A 92 -0.94 13.85 -17.95
C PHE A 92 -0.40 12.67 -17.14
N THR A 93 0.92 12.62 -16.91
CA THR A 93 1.59 11.51 -16.20
C THR A 93 1.23 11.43 -14.71
N ARG A 94 0.79 12.53 -14.10
CA ARG A 94 0.27 12.55 -12.71
C ARG A 94 -1.09 11.86 -12.55
N LYS A 95 -1.83 11.62 -13.65
CA LYS A 95 -3.14 10.95 -13.57
C LYS A 95 -2.94 9.46 -13.28
N ARG A 96 -3.64 8.94 -12.26
CA ARG A 96 -3.60 7.51 -11.88
C ARG A 96 -4.10 6.55 -12.98
N SER A 97 -4.73 7.07 -14.03
CA SER A 97 -5.38 6.29 -15.10
C SER A 97 -4.50 6.01 -16.32
N VAL A 98 -3.26 6.51 -16.38
CA VAL A 98 -2.37 6.25 -17.52
C VAL A 98 -1.79 4.83 -17.42
N GLN A 99 -2.17 3.96 -18.35
CA GLN A 99 -1.81 2.55 -18.39
C GLN A 99 -1.12 2.14 -19.69
N HIS A 100 -1.44 2.76 -20.82
CA HIS A 100 -1.01 2.29 -22.14
C HIS A 100 0.12 3.12 -22.74
N LEU A 101 0.07 4.45 -22.68
CA LEU A 101 1.09 5.30 -23.27
C LEU A 101 2.38 5.27 -22.45
N LYS A 102 3.46 4.74 -23.03
CA LYS A 102 4.76 4.55 -22.35
C LYS A 102 5.86 5.48 -22.83
N LYS A 103 5.81 5.92 -24.09
CA LYS A 103 6.88 6.73 -24.69
C LYS A 103 6.33 7.99 -25.36
N ILE A 104 6.81 9.15 -24.90
CA ILE A 104 6.50 10.46 -25.48
C ILE A 104 7.81 11.06 -26.00
N LYS A 105 7.87 11.40 -27.29
CA LYS A 105 9.05 12.03 -27.90
C LYS A 105 8.70 13.40 -28.45
N ILE A 106 9.50 14.41 -28.16
CA ILE A 106 9.44 15.71 -28.85
C ILE A 106 10.59 15.76 -29.85
N VAL A 107 10.25 15.89 -31.13
CA VAL A 107 11.21 15.94 -32.25
C VAL A 107 11.42 17.40 -32.63
N ILE A 108 12.61 17.89 -32.35
CA ILE A 108 12.99 19.29 -32.59
C ILE A 108 13.77 19.36 -33.89
N PHE A 109 13.19 20.02 -34.90
CA PHE A 109 13.81 20.16 -36.22
C PHE A 109 14.94 21.21 -36.24
N GLN A 110 14.73 22.35 -35.58
CA GLN A 110 15.71 23.45 -35.57
C GLN A 110 16.56 23.39 -34.29
N THR A 111 17.86 23.17 -34.44
CA THR A 111 18.80 22.91 -33.34
C THR A 111 18.86 24.02 -32.29
N HIS A 112 18.64 25.28 -32.68
CA HIS A 112 18.65 26.40 -31.74
C HIS A 112 17.57 26.27 -30.66
N MET A 113 16.44 25.62 -30.97
CA MET A 113 15.33 25.40 -30.00
C MET A 113 15.68 24.34 -28.95
N LEU A 114 16.71 23.50 -29.17
CA LEU A 114 17.11 22.47 -28.21
C LEU A 114 17.46 23.07 -26.85
N LYS A 115 18.09 24.26 -26.85
CA LYS A 115 18.45 24.97 -25.63
C LYS A 115 17.20 25.32 -24.81
N ASP A 116 16.16 25.85 -25.44
CA ASP A 116 14.92 26.25 -24.77
C ASP A 116 14.20 25.04 -24.15
N PHE A 117 14.11 23.92 -24.89
CA PHE A 117 13.53 22.68 -24.38
C PHE A 117 14.34 22.05 -23.26
N TYR A 118 15.67 22.12 -23.33
CA TYR A 118 16.56 21.66 -22.28
C TYR A 118 16.43 22.48 -20.99
N GLU A 119 16.38 23.81 -21.10
CA GLU A 119 16.17 24.70 -19.95
C GLU A 119 14.79 24.51 -19.32
N SER A 120 13.76 24.27 -20.12
CA SER A 120 12.41 23.97 -19.63
C SER A 120 12.36 22.63 -18.87
N MET A 121 13.04 21.58 -19.38
CA MET A 121 13.20 20.31 -18.66
C MET A 121 13.87 20.51 -17.30
N LYS A 122 14.98 21.28 -17.25
CA LYS A 122 15.67 21.63 -16.00
C LYS A 122 14.78 22.38 -15.01
N ARG A 123 14.01 23.38 -15.44
CA ARG A 123 13.10 24.11 -14.53
C ARG A 123 12.02 23.21 -13.92
N THR A 124 11.63 22.17 -14.67
CA THR A 124 10.69 21.16 -14.18
C THR A 124 11.30 20.27 -13.08
N GLU A 125 12.64 20.23 -12.96
CA GLU A 125 13.40 19.55 -11.90
C GLU A 125 13.32 20.28 -10.54
N ASP A 126 13.44 21.62 -10.55
CA ASP A 126 13.48 22.46 -9.33
C ASP A 126 12.11 22.72 -8.70
N THR A 127 11.03 22.34 -9.38
CA THR A 127 9.68 22.50 -8.84
C THR A 127 9.38 21.31 -7.95
N ASP A 128 9.64 21.44 -6.63
CA ASP A 128 9.19 20.52 -5.60
C ASP A 128 7.74 20.12 -5.89
N LEU A 129 7.55 18.88 -6.35
CA LEU A 129 6.27 18.39 -6.84
C LEU A 129 5.28 18.46 -5.67
N PRO A 130 4.21 19.28 -5.74
CA PRO A 130 3.27 19.37 -4.65
C PRO A 130 2.62 18.01 -4.43
N ARG A 131 2.82 17.51 -3.22
CA ARG A 131 2.14 16.37 -2.62
C ARG A 131 0.65 16.47 -2.95
N THR A 132 0.12 15.53 -3.73
CA THR A 132 -1.33 15.40 -3.86
C THR A 132 -1.85 14.81 -2.57
N ASP A 133 -2.02 15.67 -1.57
CA ASP A 133 -2.83 15.39 -0.40
C ASP A 133 -4.27 15.24 -0.87
N SER A 134 -4.64 14.02 -1.22
CA SER A 134 -6.01 13.68 -1.56
C SER A 134 -6.86 13.80 -0.30
N TRP A 135 -7.61 14.89 -0.24
CA TRP A 135 -8.64 15.21 0.73
C TRP A 135 -9.77 14.16 0.75
N MET A 136 -9.55 13.05 1.44
CA MET A 136 -10.62 12.11 1.81
C MET A 136 -10.70 11.92 3.32
N SER A 137 -10.66 13.03 4.07
CA SER A 137 -10.86 13.05 5.52
C SER A 137 -12.11 13.82 5.99
N VAL A 138 -13.00 14.26 5.10
CA VAL A 138 -14.21 15.01 5.48
C VAL A 138 -15.47 14.32 4.96
N LEU A 139 -15.82 13.17 5.54
CA LEU A 139 -17.21 12.67 5.59
C LEU A 139 -17.34 11.67 6.77
N LYS A 140 -17.29 12.20 7.99
CA LYS A 140 -17.80 11.55 9.20
C LYS A 140 -18.55 12.57 10.04
N SER A 141 -19.81 12.78 9.71
CA SER A 141 -20.87 13.18 10.65
C SER A 141 -22.15 13.40 9.86
N PHE A 142 -23.09 12.46 9.91
CA PHE A 142 -24.52 12.74 10.13
C PHE A 142 -25.36 11.44 10.22
N PHE A 143 -25.86 11.22 11.43
CA PHE A 143 -27.03 10.43 11.88
C PHE A 143 -26.93 8.92 12.23
N TRP A 144 -27.43 8.65 13.45
CA TRP A 144 -27.60 7.39 14.18
C TRP A 144 -28.90 6.65 13.80
N GLY A 145 -28.87 5.31 13.86
CA GLY A 145 -30.05 4.42 13.99
C GLY A 145 -29.71 2.94 13.72
N LYS A 146 -29.78 2.08 14.75
CA LYS A 146 -29.55 0.59 14.73
C LYS A 146 -30.73 -0.16 14.04
N PRO A 147 -30.61 -1.44 13.57
CA PRO A 147 -29.89 -2.58 14.19
C PRO A 147 -28.96 -3.42 13.27
N GLN A 148 -28.14 -4.25 13.92
CA GLN A 148 -27.07 -5.08 13.34
C GLN A 148 -27.49 -6.00 12.19
N PRO A 149 -26.65 -6.10 11.14
CA PRO A 149 -26.36 -7.34 10.45
C PRO A 149 -24.99 -7.89 10.90
N THR A 150 -24.86 -9.22 10.86
CA THR A 150 -23.64 -9.99 11.09
C THR A 150 -22.39 -9.30 10.53
N GLU A 151 -21.39 -9.11 11.39
CA GLU A 151 -20.10 -8.49 11.04
C GLU A 151 -19.38 -9.34 9.98
N LYS A 152 -19.62 -9.02 8.71
CA LYS A 152 -18.67 -9.34 7.66
C LYS A 152 -17.44 -8.45 7.91
N LYS A 153 -16.32 -9.07 8.32
CA LYS A 153 -15.01 -8.41 8.42
C LYS A 153 -14.82 -7.55 7.16
N LYS A 154 -14.72 -6.23 7.34
CA LYS A 154 -14.48 -5.31 6.22
C LYS A 154 -13.17 -5.70 5.56
N PRO A 155 -13.04 -5.66 4.23
CA PRO A 155 -11.78 -5.89 3.58
C PRO A 155 -10.81 -4.79 4.02
N VAL A 156 -9.89 -5.15 4.91
CA VAL A 156 -8.79 -4.30 5.34
C VAL A 156 -7.93 -4.06 4.10
N THR A 157 -8.05 -2.86 3.54
CA THR A 157 -7.29 -2.48 2.36
C THR A 157 -6.18 -1.54 2.82
N LEU A 158 -4.97 -2.07 2.94
CA LEU A 158 -3.78 -1.24 3.17
C LEU A 158 -3.60 -0.30 1.97
N GLU A 159 -3.45 1.00 2.21
CA GLU A 159 -3.36 2.00 1.14
C GLU A 159 -2.16 1.71 0.23
N LYS A 160 -2.41 1.55 -1.07
CA LYS A 160 -1.35 1.48 -2.09
C LYS A 160 -0.87 2.89 -2.41
N LYS A 161 0.05 3.43 -1.60
CA LYS A 161 0.75 4.69 -1.91
C LYS A 161 1.89 4.41 -2.88
N VAL A 162 1.67 4.75 -4.14
CA VAL A 162 2.74 4.76 -5.16
C VAL A 162 3.47 6.09 -5.06
N TYR A 163 4.71 6.07 -4.59
CA TYR A 163 5.60 7.22 -4.67
C TYR A 163 6.19 7.24 -6.08
N LEU A 164 5.80 8.24 -6.87
CA LEU A 164 6.35 8.43 -8.22
C LEU A 164 7.74 9.08 -8.08
N ALA A 165 8.77 8.41 -8.57
CA ALA A 165 10.08 9.00 -8.79
C ALA A 165 10.24 9.26 -10.29
N THR A 166 10.55 10.50 -10.66
CA THR A 166 10.80 10.89 -12.04
C THR A 166 12.30 11.10 -12.22
N PHE A 167 12.89 10.37 -13.16
CA PHE A 167 14.29 10.55 -13.56
C PHE A 167 14.31 11.27 -14.90
N GLN A 168 15.09 12.35 -14.98
CA GLN A 168 15.38 13.03 -16.25
C GLN A 168 16.78 12.62 -16.70
N ILE A 169 16.89 12.08 -17.91
CA ILE A 169 18.17 11.59 -18.47
C ILE A 169 18.46 12.39 -19.73
N CYS A 170 19.62 13.05 -19.75
CA CYS A 170 20.12 13.77 -20.91
C CYS A 170 21.43 13.13 -21.37
N GLY A 171 21.55 12.84 -22.66
CA GLY A 171 22.72 12.22 -23.26
C GLY A 171 22.96 12.72 -24.68
N GLU A 172 24.18 12.50 -25.17
CA GLU A 172 24.63 12.94 -26.51
C GLU A 172 23.99 12.15 -27.66
N SER A 173 23.47 10.95 -27.36
CA SER A 173 22.74 10.09 -28.31
C SER A 173 21.62 9.32 -27.59
N GLN A 174 20.66 8.80 -28.37
CA GLN A 174 19.60 7.94 -27.84
C GLN A 174 20.19 6.68 -27.20
N GLU A 175 21.22 6.07 -27.81
CA GLU A 175 21.89 4.88 -27.25
C GLU A 175 22.44 5.15 -25.85
N LYS A 176 23.01 6.34 -25.60
CA LYS A 176 23.52 6.70 -24.27
C LYS A 176 22.42 6.96 -23.24
N VAL A 177 21.28 7.51 -23.68
CA VAL A 177 20.10 7.65 -22.82
C VAL A 177 19.54 6.28 -22.47
N ASP A 178 19.40 5.38 -23.45
CA ASP A 178 18.88 4.03 -23.24
C ASP A 178 19.81 3.17 -22.35
N GLU A 179 21.13 3.32 -22.50
CA GLU A 179 22.14 2.66 -21.66
C GLU A 179 22.02 3.12 -20.19
N ALA A 180 21.85 4.42 -19.95
CA ALA A 180 21.64 4.98 -18.62
C ALA A 180 20.28 4.58 -18.01
N GLU A 181 19.20 4.63 -18.79
CA GLU A 181 17.86 4.19 -18.39
C GLU A 181 17.87 2.70 -17.97
N SER A 182 18.50 1.86 -18.77
CA SER A 182 18.65 0.43 -18.49
C SER A 182 19.47 0.20 -17.22
N TRP A 183 20.56 0.94 -17.04
CA TRP A 183 21.38 0.85 -15.82
C TRP A 183 20.61 1.21 -14.56
N ILE A 184 19.89 2.34 -14.56
CA ILE A 184 19.04 2.77 -13.42
C ILE A 184 17.94 1.75 -13.16
N THR A 185 17.25 1.28 -14.20
CA THR A 185 16.19 0.28 -14.10
C THR A 185 16.71 -1.01 -13.49
N ASN A 186 17.86 -1.50 -13.95
CA ASN A 186 18.50 -2.70 -13.42
C ASN A 186 18.88 -2.55 -11.94
N LEU A 187 19.39 -1.39 -11.53
CA LEU A 187 19.69 -1.11 -10.12
C LEU A 187 18.42 -1.15 -9.26
N ILE A 188 17.34 -0.48 -9.70
CA ILE A 188 16.06 -0.47 -8.99
C ILE A 188 15.48 -1.88 -8.86
N LEU A 189 15.48 -2.64 -9.96
CA LEU A 189 14.94 -4.00 -9.99
C LEU A 189 15.77 -4.96 -9.13
N LYS A 190 17.09 -4.78 -9.08
CA LYS A 190 17.98 -5.61 -8.26
C LYS A 190 17.77 -5.40 -6.76
N GLU A 191 17.44 -4.18 -6.35
CA GLU A 191 17.18 -3.85 -4.95
C GLU A 191 15.76 -4.20 -4.50
N GLN A 192 14.82 -4.37 -5.44
CA GLN A 192 13.47 -4.85 -5.16
C GLN A 192 13.46 -6.32 -4.76
N PHE A 193 12.74 -6.59 -3.69
CA PHE A 193 12.51 -7.92 -3.17
C PHE A 193 11.06 -8.08 -2.78
N GLU A 194 10.58 -9.31 -2.87
CA GLU A 194 9.24 -9.70 -2.50
C GLU A 194 9.31 -10.91 -1.59
N ASN A 195 8.66 -10.81 -0.43
CA ASN A 195 8.51 -11.94 0.47
C ASN A 195 7.03 -12.21 0.72
N SER A 196 6.73 -13.43 1.14
CA SER A 196 5.36 -13.85 1.42
C SER A 196 5.31 -14.79 2.60
N ILE A 197 4.35 -14.52 3.49
CA ILE A 197 4.12 -15.29 4.71
C ILE A 197 2.70 -15.83 4.62
N SER A 198 2.58 -17.16 4.69
CA SER A 198 1.30 -17.86 4.67
C SER A 198 1.11 -18.60 5.99
N ASP A 199 0.02 -18.33 6.69
CA ASP A 199 -0.30 -18.91 8.00
C ASP A 199 -1.80 -18.75 8.29
N ASP A 200 -2.46 -19.78 8.83
CA ASP A 200 -3.89 -19.75 9.16
C ASP A 200 -4.22 -18.69 10.23
N LEU A 201 -3.29 -18.38 11.13
CA LEU A 201 -3.47 -17.38 12.19
C LEU A 201 -3.60 -15.95 11.66
N ILE A 202 -3.30 -15.72 10.38
CA ILE A 202 -3.50 -14.42 9.73
C ILE A 202 -5.00 -14.06 9.70
N GLU A 203 -5.91 -15.05 9.65
CA GLU A 203 -7.35 -14.82 9.78
C GLU A 203 -7.75 -14.18 11.13
N ASN A 204 -6.94 -14.38 12.15
CA ASN A 204 -7.18 -13.91 13.53
C ASN A 204 -6.60 -12.52 13.80
N PHE A 205 -6.03 -11.83 12.80
CA PHE A 205 -5.51 -10.48 12.97
C PHE A 205 -6.65 -9.50 13.27
N ASP A 206 -6.55 -8.84 14.43
CA ASP A 206 -7.46 -7.81 14.90
C ASP A 206 -7.06 -6.41 14.43
N GLU A 207 -7.82 -5.38 14.83
CA GLU A 207 -7.53 -3.99 14.49
C GLU A 207 -6.11 -3.55 14.90
N ASN A 208 -5.58 -4.05 16.03
CA ASN A 208 -4.23 -3.70 16.48
C ASN A 208 -3.15 -4.27 15.57
N GLN A 209 -3.30 -5.52 15.12
CA GLN A 209 -2.36 -6.10 14.17
C GLN A 209 -2.43 -5.38 12.82
N ILE A 210 -3.63 -5.05 12.36
CA ILE A 210 -3.83 -4.31 11.11
C ILE A 210 -3.20 -2.91 11.17
N ASP A 211 -3.39 -2.19 12.26
CA ASP A 211 -2.78 -0.88 12.48
C ASP A 211 -1.25 -0.98 12.54
N ALA A 212 -0.72 -2.04 13.16
CA ALA A 212 0.72 -2.29 13.18
C ALA A 212 1.27 -2.57 11.77
N LEU A 213 0.55 -3.32 10.93
CA LEU A 213 0.92 -3.53 9.52
C LEU A 213 0.90 -2.20 8.75
N ALA A 214 -0.12 -1.37 8.93
CA ALA A 214 -0.21 -0.06 8.27
C ALA A 214 0.94 0.87 8.70
N ASP A 215 1.33 0.84 9.97
CA ASP A 215 2.47 1.60 10.49
C ASP A 215 3.81 1.10 9.93
N LEU A 216 4.02 -0.22 9.88
CA LEU A 216 5.20 -0.83 9.26
C LEU A 216 5.29 -0.45 7.79
N GLN A 217 4.18 -0.52 7.04
CA GLN A 217 4.12 -0.13 5.64
C GLN A 217 4.61 1.30 5.44
N ARG A 218 4.11 2.24 6.25
CA ARG A 218 4.48 3.65 6.18
C ARG A 218 5.93 3.92 6.56
N ARG A 219 6.41 3.36 7.68
CA ARG A 219 7.77 3.63 8.20
C ARG A 219 8.88 2.97 7.39
N LYS A 220 8.58 1.87 6.71
CA LYS A 220 9.55 1.07 5.96
C LYS A 220 9.40 1.18 4.45
N HIS A 221 8.50 2.04 3.97
CA HIS A 221 8.26 2.28 2.54
C HIS A 221 8.07 0.98 1.72
N VAL A 222 7.50 -0.05 2.35
CA VAL A 222 7.13 -1.30 1.67
C VAL A 222 5.67 -1.23 1.22
N THR A 223 5.28 -2.14 0.34
CA THR A 223 3.87 -2.45 0.03
C THR A 223 3.50 -3.73 0.75
N ILE A 224 2.43 -3.72 1.54
CA ILE A 224 1.89 -4.90 2.21
C ILE A 224 0.51 -5.19 1.64
N GLN A 225 0.29 -6.42 1.18
CA GLN A 225 -0.97 -6.89 0.63
C GLN A 225 -1.46 -8.08 1.45
N LEU A 226 -2.69 -7.97 1.95
CA LEU A 226 -3.37 -9.05 2.66
C LEU A 226 -4.26 -9.83 1.69
N GLU A 227 -3.87 -11.06 1.39
CA GLU A 227 -4.56 -11.96 0.46
C GLU A 227 -5.45 -12.92 1.25
N SER A 228 -6.50 -12.39 1.89
CA SER A 228 -7.40 -13.13 2.79
C SER A 228 -8.33 -14.12 2.09
N LYS A 229 -8.28 -14.23 0.76
CA LYS A 229 -9.10 -15.17 -0.03
C LYS A 229 -8.38 -16.50 -0.27
N LEU A 230 -7.10 -16.58 0.07
CA LEU A 230 -6.31 -17.80 -0.03
C LEU A 230 -6.46 -18.65 1.23
N SER A 231 -6.23 -19.95 1.11
CA SER A 231 -6.18 -20.89 2.23
C SER A 231 -4.88 -21.70 2.12
N PRO A 232 -3.91 -21.51 3.05
CA PRO A 232 -3.92 -20.51 4.12
C PRO A 232 -3.90 -19.05 3.60
N PRO A 233 -4.41 -18.07 4.37
CA PRO A 233 -4.27 -16.66 4.05
C PRO A 233 -2.81 -16.26 3.92
N ARG A 234 -2.53 -15.22 3.15
CA ARG A 234 -1.16 -14.78 2.85
C ARG A 234 -0.98 -13.28 3.04
N ILE A 235 0.15 -12.89 3.63
CA ILE A 235 0.65 -11.51 3.63
C ILE A 235 1.81 -11.44 2.67
N LYS A 236 1.67 -10.57 1.67
CA LYS A 236 2.67 -10.31 0.63
C LYS A 236 3.33 -8.97 0.89
N ILE A 237 4.66 -8.93 0.92
CA ILE A 237 5.46 -7.75 1.26
C ILE A 237 6.44 -7.48 0.11
N SER A 238 6.35 -6.32 -0.52
CA SER A 238 7.20 -5.93 -1.66
C SER A 238 7.88 -4.58 -1.38
N GLY A 239 9.17 -4.45 -1.70
CA GLY A 239 9.94 -3.23 -1.44
C GLY A 239 11.45 -3.47 -1.52
N VAL A 240 12.26 -2.63 -0.86
CA VAL A 240 13.71 -2.84 -0.80
C VAL A 240 14.04 -4.01 0.14
N SER A 241 14.97 -4.88 -0.27
CA SER A 241 15.36 -6.12 0.43
C SER A 241 15.49 -5.99 1.95
N ARG A 242 16.22 -4.97 2.44
CA ARG A 242 16.46 -4.74 3.87
C ARG A 242 15.17 -4.49 4.66
N ASP A 243 14.28 -3.69 4.09
CA ASP A 243 13.02 -3.31 4.74
C ASP A 243 11.99 -4.43 4.65
N VAL A 244 11.94 -5.15 3.52
CA VAL A 244 11.10 -6.36 3.38
C VAL A 244 11.49 -7.40 4.41
N PHE A 245 12.79 -7.65 4.61
CA PHE A 245 13.26 -8.58 5.64
C PHE A 245 12.82 -8.15 7.04
N PHE A 246 13.04 -6.88 7.41
CA PHE A 246 12.63 -6.36 8.72
C PHE A 246 11.13 -6.54 8.95
N VAL A 247 10.29 -6.12 7.99
CA VAL A 247 8.84 -6.24 8.10
C VAL A 247 8.40 -7.70 8.18
N SER A 248 9.04 -8.59 7.42
CA SER A 248 8.75 -10.03 7.47
C SER A 248 8.97 -10.62 8.87
N VAL A 249 10.05 -10.21 9.55
CA VAL A 249 10.34 -10.63 10.93
C VAL A 249 9.26 -10.10 11.89
N GLU A 250 8.84 -8.85 11.75
CA GLU A 250 7.78 -8.28 12.61
C GLU A 250 6.43 -8.97 12.39
N VAL A 251 6.06 -9.30 11.15
CA VAL A 251 4.84 -10.08 10.86
C VAL A 251 4.91 -11.47 11.49
N GLN A 252 6.05 -12.17 11.37
CA GLN A 252 6.23 -13.46 12.04
C GLN A 252 6.09 -13.35 13.55
N LYS A 253 6.61 -12.29 14.19
CA LYS A 253 6.42 -12.06 15.64
C LYS A 253 4.95 -11.89 16.01
N MET A 254 4.15 -11.21 15.19
CA MET A 254 2.71 -11.07 15.43
C MET A 254 2.01 -12.45 15.42
N ILE A 255 2.31 -13.27 14.41
CA ILE A 255 1.78 -14.64 14.29
C ILE A 255 2.19 -15.48 15.50
N GLN A 256 3.47 -15.45 15.89
CA GLN A 256 3.95 -16.20 17.05
C GLN A 256 3.29 -15.75 18.36
N LYS A 257 2.99 -14.45 18.51
CA LYS A 257 2.28 -13.93 19.69
C LYS A 257 0.84 -14.44 19.75
N ILE A 258 0.13 -14.49 18.62
CA ILE A 258 -1.21 -15.06 18.54
C ILE A 258 -1.15 -16.55 18.91
N LYS A 259 -0.23 -17.29 18.28
CA LYS A 259 -0.02 -18.73 18.55
C LYS A 259 0.22 -19.01 20.03
N ALA A 260 1.15 -18.28 20.66
CA ALA A 260 1.46 -18.46 22.08
C ALA A 260 0.27 -18.14 22.99
N THR A 261 -0.57 -17.17 22.59
CA THR A 261 -1.78 -16.82 23.35
C THR A 261 -2.84 -17.92 23.24
N GLU A 262 -3.06 -18.47 22.05
CA GLU A 262 -4.00 -19.58 21.83
C GLU A 262 -3.55 -20.86 22.56
N GLU A 263 -2.25 -21.15 22.55
CA GLU A 263 -1.67 -22.29 23.28
C GLU A 263 -1.86 -22.13 24.79
N GLU A 264 -1.57 -20.95 25.33
CA GLU A 264 -1.76 -20.64 26.76
C GLU A 264 -3.24 -20.75 27.16
N GLN A 265 -4.15 -20.23 26.34
CA GLN A 265 -5.60 -20.34 26.58
C GLN A 265 -6.08 -21.79 26.53
N SER A 266 -5.60 -22.57 25.56
CA SER A 266 -5.93 -23.99 25.43
C SER A 266 -5.43 -24.80 26.62
N LYS A 267 -4.20 -24.53 27.07
CA LYS A 267 -3.64 -25.16 28.27
C LYS A 267 -4.43 -24.76 29.53
N ALA A 268 -4.79 -23.49 29.67
CA ALA A 268 -5.57 -23.01 30.79
C ALA A 268 -6.96 -23.66 30.86
N GLU A 269 -7.61 -23.87 29.71
CA GLU A 269 -8.88 -24.62 29.60
C GLU A 269 -8.74 -26.06 30.10
N LEU A 270 -7.72 -26.78 29.62
CA LEU A 270 -7.50 -28.18 29.99
C LEU A 270 -7.23 -28.32 31.49
N VAL A 271 -6.39 -27.46 32.06
CA VAL A 271 -6.09 -27.48 33.50
C VAL A 271 -7.34 -27.15 34.32
N TYR A 272 -8.13 -26.16 33.91
CA TYR A 272 -9.37 -25.79 34.59
C TYR A 272 -10.41 -26.92 34.60
N ASN A 273 -10.40 -27.80 33.58
CA ASN A 273 -11.26 -28.98 33.53
C ASN A 273 -10.80 -30.12 34.44
N LEU A 274 -9.53 -30.14 34.85
CA LEU A 274 -8.98 -31.14 35.76
C LEU A 274 -9.03 -30.70 37.22
N VAL A 275 -8.72 -29.42 37.49
CA VAL A 275 -8.55 -28.87 38.83
C VAL A 275 -9.08 -27.44 38.89
N GLU A 276 -9.87 -27.15 39.92
CA GLU A 276 -10.35 -25.80 40.24
C GLU A 276 -9.67 -25.26 41.49
N TRP A 277 -8.96 -24.15 41.32
CA TRP A 277 -8.46 -23.31 42.40
C TRP A 277 -9.53 -22.27 42.72
N ARG A 278 -9.79 -22.09 44.01
CA ARG A 278 -10.79 -21.16 44.54
C ARG A 278 -10.22 -20.36 45.70
N TYR A 279 -10.76 -19.18 45.96
CA TYR A 279 -10.43 -18.38 47.13
C TYR A 279 -11.68 -18.12 47.97
N ALA A 280 -11.49 -18.03 49.29
CA ALA A 280 -12.56 -17.78 50.24
C ALA A 280 -13.09 -16.34 50.13
N VAL A 281 -14.40 -16.21 50.21
CA VAL A 281 -15.16 -14.95 50.25
C VAL A 281 -16.03 -14.95 51.52
N CYS A 282 -16.68 -13.83 51.83
CA CYS A 282 -17.61 -13.71 52.95
C CYS A 282 -18.60 -14.88 53.02
N ASN A 283 -18.98 -15.26 54.25
CA ASN A 283 -19.95 -16.33 54.55
C ASN A 283 -19.51 -17.75 54.16
N ASN A 284 -18.22 -18.08 54.29
CA ASN A 284 -17.66 -19.40 53.96
C ASN A 284 -17.90 -19.86 52.51
N SER A 285 -18.15 -18.92 51.60
CA SER A 285 -18.30 -19.21 50.17
C SER A 285 -16.94 -19.18 49.47
N PHE A 286 -16.80 -19.92 48.38
CA PHE A 286 -15.58 -19.95 47.57
C PHE A 286 -15.89 -19.53 46.14
N VAL A 287 -15.02 -18.70 45.58
CA VAL A 287 -15.09 -18.24 44.19
C VAL A 287 -13.90 -18.80 43.43
N ALA A 288 -14.16 -19.35 42.24
CA ALA A 288 -13.10 -19.87 41.37
C ALA A 288 -12.23 -18.74 40.81
N PHE A 289 -10.93 -19.02 40.66
CA PHE A 289 -10.07 -18.16 39.86
C PHE A 289 -10.44 -18.25 38.38
N ASP A 290 -10.09 -17.22 37.61
CA ASP A 290 -10.14 -17.32 36.15
C ASP A 290 -9.19 -18.43 35.66
N LYS A 291 -9.45 -18.94 34.45
CA LYS A 291 -8.74 -20.11 33.90
C LYS A 291 -7.22 -19.91 33.85
N LEU A 292 -6.76 -18.70 33.54
CA LEU A 292 -5.33 -18.40 33.44
C LEU A 292 -4.68 -18.40 34.84
N THR A 293 -5.25 -17.67 35.80
CA THR A 293 -4.74 -17.68 37.18
C THR A 293 -4.80 -19.08 37.80
N ASN A 294 -5.85 -19.85 37.51
CA ASN A 294 -5.98 -21.25 37.91
C ASN A 294 -4.84 -22.12 37.37
N MET A 295 -4.55 -22.00 36.08
CA MET A 295 -3.45 -22.74 35.43
C MET A 295 -2.10 -22.38 36.05
N GLN A 296 -1.86 -21.09 36.29
CA GLN A 296 -0.59 -20.62 36.86
C GLN A 296 -0.39 -21.09 38.31
N LEU A 297 -1.47 -21.13 39.12
CA LEU A 297 -1.44 -21.70 40.46
C LEU A 297 -1.11 -23.20 40.43
N GLU A 298 -1.72 -23.95 39.50
CA GLU A 298 -1.46 -25.37 39.32
C GLU A 298 -0.01 -25.63 38.88
N ASP A 299 0.48 -24.91 37.87
CA ASP A 299 1.87 -24.99 37.40
C ASP A 299 2.85 -24.67 38.54
N ALA A 300 2.57 -23.64 39.35
CA ALA A 300 3.40 -23.28 40.48
C ALA A 300 3.40 -24.36 41.57
N LYS A 301 2.26 -25.02 41.82
CA LYS A 301 2.14 -26.14 42.75
C LYS A 301 2.91 -27.37 42.26
N ILE A 302 2.79 -27.73 40.97
CA ILE A 302 3.52 -28.83 40.34
C ILE A 302 5.03 -28.57 40.37
N ALA A 303 5.45 -27.33 40.09
CA ALA A 303 6.85 -26.89 40.16
C ALA A 303 7.38 -26.75 41.60
N LYS A 304 6.58 -27.11 42.62
CA LYS A 304 6.93 -27.04 44.05
C LYS A 304 7.41 -25.65 44.50
N LYS A 305 6.88 -24.59 43.89
CA LYS A 305 7.14 -23.22 44.34
C LYS A 305 6.53 -23.04 45.73
N ALA A 306 7.25 -22.35 46.63
CA ALA A 306 6.72 -22.06 47.97
C ALA A 306 5.59 -21.02 47.92
N HIS A 307 5.73 -20.02 47.04
CA HIS A 307 4.80 -18.92 46.94
C HIS A 307 4.46 -18.58 45.48
N PHE A 308 3.25 -18.07 45.26
CA PHE A 308 2.79 -17.52 43.99
C PHE A 308 1.91 -16.28 44.24
N THR A 309 2.05 -15.24 43.42
CA THR A 309 1.28 -14.00 43.59
C THR A 309 0.06 -14.01 42.69
N VAL A 310 -1.12 -13.79 43.27
CA VAL A 310 -2.40 -13.67 42.54
C VAL A 310 -3.01 -12.29 42.78
N LYS A 311 -3.91 -11.88 41.89
CA LYS A 311 -4.72 -10.66 42.07
C LYS A 311 -6.16 -11.03 42.44
N ILE A 312 -6.63 -10.56 43.59
CA ILE A 312 -8.01 -10.72 44.04
C ILE A 312 -8.55 -9.33 44.34
N ASN A 313 -9.68 -8.95 43.74
CA ASN A 313 -10.30 -7.63 43.90
C ASN A 313 -9.31 -6.45 43.71
N LYS A 314 -8.41 -6.58 42.71
CA LYS A 314 -7.32 -5.62 42.37
C LYS A 314 -6.16 -5.54 43.37
N ASN A 315 -6.20 -6.27 44.49
CA ASN A 315 -5.09 -6.36 45.44
C ASN A 315 -4.22 -7.59 45.14
N ASN A 316 -2.90 -7.46 45.34
CA ASN A 316 -1.98 -8.58 45.21
C ASN A 316 -1.98 -9.40 46.50
N TYR A 317 -2.07 -10.71 46.37
CA TYR A 317 -1.93 -11.65 47.47
C TYR A 317 -0.82 -12.65 47.17
N LYS A 318 0.05 -12.88 48.15
CA LYS A 318 1.08 -13.92 48.09
C LYS A 318 0.53 -15.22 48.66
N VAL A 319 0.18 -16.14 47.77
CA VAL A 319 -0.31 -17.48 48.09
C VAL A 319 0.86 -18.34 48.52
N ASN A 320 0.81 -18.91 49.73
CA ASN A 320 1.65 -20.01 50.16
C ASN A 320 1.03 -21.33 49.68
N LEU A 321 1.71 -22.03 48.78
CA LEU A 321 1.18 -23.22 48.12
C LEU A 321 1.22 -24.47 49.00
N ASN A 322 1.88 -24.42 50.16
CA ASN A 322 1.93 -25.51 51.14
C ASN A 322 0.80 -25.38 52.17
N THR A 323 0.55 -24.17 52.66
CA THR A 323 -0.51 -23.91 53.65
C THR A 323 -1.86 -23.56 53.03
N LEU A 324 -1.88 -23.28 51.71
CA LEU A 324 -3.06 -22.80 50.98
C LEU A 324 -3.68 -21.54 51.59
N GLN A 325 -2.81 -20.61 52.01
CA GLN A 325 -3.19 -19.30 52.53
C GLN A 325 -2.55 -18.19 51.69
N ALA A 326 -3.30 -17.13 51.42
CA ALA A 326 -2.87 -15.99 50.65
C ALA A 326 -2.85 -14.74 51.53
N ASN A 327 -1.69 -14.08 51.63
CA ASN A 327 -1.52 -12.88 52.45
C ASN A 327 -1.32 -11.65 51.58
N ASP A 328 -2.02 -10.56 51.88
CA ASP A 328 -1.71 -9.25 51.28
C ASP A 328 -0.65 -8.47 52.08
N ASP A 329 -0.24 -7.33 51.54
CA ASP A 329 0.75 -6.45 52.18
C ASP A 329 0.23 -5.75 53.45
N GLN A 330 -1.08 -5.87 53.74
CA GLN A 330 -1.74 -5.31 54.92
C GLN A 330 -1.92 -6.35 56.04
N GLY A 331 -1.50 -7.60 55.81
CA GLY A 331 -1.63 -8.70 56.77
C GLY A 331 -2.99 -9.40 56.76
N ASN A 332 -3.84 -9.14 55.77
CA ASN A 332 -5.09 -9.87 55.58
C ASN A 332 -4.78 -11.25 54.99
N THR A 333 -5.36 -12.29 55.58
CA THR A 333 -5.20 -13.68 55.13
C THR A 333 -6.49 -14.22 54.52
N ILE A 334 -6.39 -14.79 53.32
CA ILE A 334 -7.48 -15.47 52.62
C ILE A 334 -7.12 -16.94 52.44
N ASN A 335 -8.08 -17.83 52.70
CA ASN A 335 -7.90 -19.26 52.45
C ASN A 335 -8.09 -19.56 50.95
N ILE A 336 -7.19 -20.37 50.41
CA ILE A 336 -7.22 -20.89 49.05
C ILE A 336 -7.62 -22.37 49.10
N GLN A 337 -8.35 -22.83 48.10
CA GLN A 337 -8.77 -24.21 47.99
C GLN A 337 -8.39 -24.74 46.59
N ARG A 338 -7.82 -25.94 46.54
CA ARG A 338 -7.58 -26.68 45.30
C ARG A 338 -8.52 -27.88 45.27
N VAL A 339 -9.38 -27.96 44.25
CA VAL A 339 -10.42 -28.99 44.13
C VAL A 339 -10.21 -29.80 42.83
N PRO A 340 -9.81 -31.07 42.91
CA PRO A 340 -9.81 -31.96 41.75
C PRO A 340 -11.24 -32.17 41.23
N LYS A 341 -11.47 -32.06 39.92
CA LYS A 341 -12.80 -32.28 39.31
C LYS A 341 -13.09 -33.74 38.98
N ASN A 342 -12.09 -34.62 39.04
CA ASN A 342 -12.20 -36.03 38.64
C ASN A 342 -12.31 -37.06 39.78
N GLU A 343 -12.51 -36.66 41.04
CA GLU A 343 -12.61 -37.61 42.16
C GLU A 343 -14.06 -38.07 42.45
N GLY A 344 -14.91 -38.23 41.44
CA GLY A 344 -16.34 -38.50 41.66
C GLY A 344 -17.10 -39.37 40.65
N LYS A 345 -16.44 -40.05 39.71
CA LYS A 345 -17.06 -41.10 38.87
C LYS A 345 -16.03 -42.14 38.44
N LEU A 346 -15.82 -43.13 39.30
CA LEU A 346 -15.37 -44.48 38.92
C LEU A 346 -16.23 -45.47 39.67
#